data_AF-A0A8H6M915-F1
#
_entry.id   AF-A0A8H6M915-F1
#
_cell.length_a   1.000
_cell.length_b   1.000
_cell.length_c   1.000
_cell.angle_alpha   90.00
_cell.angle_beta   90.00
_cell.angle_gamma   90.00
#
_symmetry.space_group_name_H-M   'P 1'
#
loop_
_entity.id
_entity.type
_entity.pdbx_description
1 polymer ?
#
loop_
_entity_poly.entity_id
_entity_poly.type
_entity_poly.pdbx_seq_one_letter_code
_entity_poly.pdbx_strand_id
1 'polypeptide(L)'
;MASTVSPLMTAPLLVGSMSSYFFLGAYFVQLLQYISLARKHKERTAVHVIVGLTTTIELLQHALMMHTIYEMFIVRAGNYSFVNTPWSSAALPALNGLVAFLVQIFRIWRVHAFMKSIWGTEYITPFIFLVCFLQCGAAVAATVLFVRSGNNAEQLSFLKPAMITWLSLTIVCDTLVTASIVLPLLKRKSTSECHRSQKIINGVILNAVENGSITLLFAIPYLVVFLKFPNTMLAVPFEYVIGRLYANVLLATLNGRERVKDPEINLNTSGTHTLVFEKTDVESGGSV
;
A
#
# COMPACT_ATOMS: atom_id res chain seq x y z
N MET A 1 15.39 -28.74 28.54
CA MET A 1 16.31 -27.65 28.15
C MET A 1 15.50 -26.64 27.34
N ALA A 2 15.01 -25.58 27.99
CA ALA A 2 14.42 -24.45 27.28
C ALA A 2 15.56 -23.73 26.55
N SER A 3 15.69 -23.92 25.24
CA SER A 3 16.55 -23.07 24.44
C SER A 3 16.06 -21.64 24.64
N THR A 4 16.94 -20.79 25.16
CA THR A 4 16.68 -19.36 25.33
C THR A 4 16.43 -18.78 23.95
N VAL A 5 15.16 -18.74 23.57
CA VAL A 5 14.68 -18.08 22.36
C VAL A 5 15.15 -16.63 22.48
N SER A 6 16.13 -16.24 21.67
CA SER A 6 16.62 -14.86 21.70
C SER A 6 15.42 -13.95 21.39
N PRO A 7 14.96 -13.10 22.33
CA PRO A 7 13.71 -12.33 22.17
C PRO A 7 13.73 -11.45 20.92
N LEU A 8 14.92 -11.11 20.43
CA LEU A 8 15.17 -10.37 19.20
C LEU A 8 14.72 -11.08 17.90
N MET A 9 14.45 -12.39 17.92
CA MET A 9 14.00 -13.13 16.74
C MET A 9 12.49 -13.33 16.69
N THR A 10 11.87 -13.56 17.85
CA THR A 10 10.44 -13.89 17.94
C THR A 10 9.58 -12.65 18.13
N ALA A 11 10.06 -11.64 18.86
CA ALA A 11 9.32 -10.40 19.10
C ALA A 11 9.02 -9.61 17.81
N PRO A 12 9.96 -9.45 16.85
CA PRO A 12 9.66 -8.73 15.61
C PRO A 12 8.61 -9.44 14.77
N LEU A 13 8.63 -10.78 14.70
CA LEU A 13 7.63 -11.55 13.96
C LEU A 13 6.22 -11.33 14.53
N LEU A 14 6.09 -11.27 15.86
CA LEU A 14 4.83 -10.98 16.54
C LEU A 14 4.36 -9.53 16.32
N VAL A 15 5.27 -8.55 16.44
CA VAL A 15 4.95 -7.14 16.20
C VAL A 15 4.50 -6.92 14.75
N GLY A 16 5.18 -7.57 13.80
CA GLY A 16 4.84 -7.54 12.38
C GLY A 16 3.47 -8.14 12.08
N SER A 17 3.12 -9.25 12.73
CA SER A 17 1.83 -9.89 12.55
C SER A 17 0.70 -9.05 13.15
N MET A 18 0.86 -8.53 14.38
CA MET A 18 -0.12 -7.63 15.00
C MET A 18 -0.35 -6.37 14.15
N SER A 19 0.72 -5.77 13.65
CA SER A 19 0.63 -4.61 12.75
C SER A 19 -0.10 -4.98 11.46
N SER A 20 0.17 -6.17 10.90
CA SER A 20 -0.54 -6.68 9.73
C SER A 20 -2.05 -6.82 9.93
N TYR A 21 -2.48 -7.36 11.07
CA TYR A 21 -3.90 -7.46 11.41
C TYR A 21 -4.57 -6.08 11.48
N PHE A 22 -3.88 -5.10 12.06
CA PHE A 22 -4.37 -3.73 12.13
C PHE A 22 -4.60 -3.14 10.74
N PHE A 23 -3.61 -3.26 9.84
CA PHE A 23 -3.73 -2.75 8.47
C PHE A 23 -4.77 -3.51 7.63
N LEU A 24 -4.97 -4.81 7.91
CA LEU A 24 -6.03 -5.59 7.28
C LEU A 24 -7.42 -5.12 7.76
N GLY A 25 -7.57 -4.82 9.05
CA GLY A 25 -8.79 -4.24 9.59
C GLY A 25 -9.11 -2.88 8.95
N ALA A 26 -8.12 -2.00 8.85
CA ALA A 26 -8.25 -0.72 8.14
C ALA A 26 -8.65 -0.92 6.67
N TYR A 27 -8.05 -1.90 5.99
CA TYR A 27 -8.36 -2.25 4.61
C TYR A 27 -9.83 -2.66 4.45
N PHE A 28 -10.36 -3.52 5.34
CA PHE A 28 -11.77 -3.92 5.29
C PHE A 28 -12.73 -2.74 5.51
N VAL A 29 -12.43 -1.84 6.44
CA VAL A 29 -13.25 -0.63 6.66
C VAL A 29 -13.30 0.20 5.38
N GLN A 30 -12.15 0.42 4.74
CA GLN A 30 -12.07 1.14 3.48
C GLN A 30 -12.76 0.39 2.33
N LEU A 31 -12.71 -0.94 2.31
CA LEU A 31 -13.37 -1.78 1.31
C LEU A 31 -14.90 -1.68 1.42
N LEU A 32 -15.44 -1.70 2.65
CA LEU A 32 -16.87 -1.52 2.89
C LEU A 32 -17.35 -0.13 2.47
N GLN A 33 -16.58 0.92 2.78
CA GLN A 33 -16.84 2.27 2.28
C GLN A 33 -16.86 2.30 0.76
N TYR A 34 -15.87 1.69 0.10
CA TYR A 34 -15.81 1.60 -1.36
C TYR A 34 -17.05 0.90 -1.93
N ILE A 35 -17.45 -0.25 -1.40
CA ILE A 35 -18.64 -1.00 -1.85
C ILE A 35 -19.91 -0.15 -1.70
N SER A 36 -20.05 0.57 -0.59
CA SER A 36 -21.20 1.45 -0.36
C SER A 36 -21.28 2.59 -1.39
N LEU A 37 -20.13 3.16 -1.78
CA LEU A 37 -20.01 4.22 -2.76
C LEU A 37 -20.16 3.70 -4.20
N ALA A 38 -19.61 2.53 -4.49
CA ALA A 38 -19.71 1.85 -5.78
C ALA A 38 -21.16 1.46 -6.11
N ARG A 39 -22.00 1.24 -5.10
CA ARG A 39 -23.45 1.04 -5.29
C ARG A 39 -24.16 2.31 -5.76
N LYS A 40 -23.66 3.49 -5.37
CA LYS A 40 -24.24 4.80 -5.72
C LYS A 40 -23.74 5.34 -7.06
N HIS A 41 -22.47 5.10 -7.42
CA HIS A 41 -21.87 5.60 -8.65
C HIS A 41 -21.59 4.47 -9.65
N LYS A 42 -21.92 4.67 -10.93
CA LYS A 42 -21.58 3.74 -12.02
C LYS A 42 -20.08 3.79 -12.33
N GLU A 43 -19.28 3.19 -11.45
CA GLU A 43 -17.82 3.09 -11.59
C GLU A 43 -17.44 2.13 -12.73
N ARG A 44 -16.26 2.35 -13.32
CA ARG A 44 -15.76 1.49 -14.40
C ARG A 44 -15.47 0.09 -13.89
N THR A 45 -15.86 -0.95 -14.63
CA THR A 45 -15.62 -2.36 -14.30
C THR A 45 -14.15 -2.66 -13.99
N ALA A 46 -13.21 -1.99 -14.67
CA ALA A 46 -11.77 -2.13 -14.42
C ALA A 46 -11.36 -1.81 -12.97
N VAL A 47 -12.03 -0.85 -12.31
CA VAL A 47 -11.73 -0.50 -10.91
C VAL A 47 -12.15 -1.62 -9.98
N HIS A 48 -13.35 -2.21 -10.21
CA HIS A 48 -13.83 -3.34 -9.42
C HIS A 48 -12.92 -4.57 -9.57
N VAL A 49 -12.43 -4.83 -10.79
CA VAL A 49 -11.47 -5.93 -11.04
C VAL A 49 -10.17 -5.71 -10.26
N ILE A 50 -9.60 -4.51 -10.30
CA ILE A 50 -8.37 -4.20 -9.56
C ILE A 50 -8.58 -4.35 -8.05
N VAL A 51 -9.68 -3.81 -7.51
CA VAL A 51 -9.99 -3.93 -6.06
C VAL A 51 -10.20 -5.40 -5.67
N GLY A 52 -10.90 -6.19 -6.49
CA GLY A 52 -11.11 -7.61 -6.25
C GLY A 52 -9.81 -8.42 -6.29
N LEU A 53 -8.93 -8.14 -7.26
CA LEU A 53 -7.61 -8.76 -7.35
C LEU A 53 -6.75 -8.41 -6.13
N THR A 54 -6.68 -7.12 -5.76
CA THR A 54 -5.96 -6.67 -4.57
C THR A 54 -6.50 -7.34 -3.31
N THR A 55 -7.83 -7.44 -3.15
CA THR A 55 -8.45 -8.10 -1.99
C THR A 55 -8.07 -9.58 -1.94
N THR A 56 -8.11 -10.27 -3.07
CA THR A 56 -7.75 -11.69 -3.15
C THR A 56 -6.28 -11.92 -2.77
N ILE A 57 -5.39 -11.05 -3.24
CA ILE A 57 -3.97 -11.12 -2.91
C ILE A 57 -3.74 -10.81 -1.42
N GLU A 58 -4.42 -9.81 -0.85
CA GLU A 58 -4.33 -9.49 0.59
C GLU A 58 -4.78 -10.66 1.47
N LEU A 59 -5.87 -11.33 1.10
CA LEU A 59 -6.34 -12.53 1.81
C LEU A 59 -5.33 -13.69 1.70
N LEU A 60 -4.76 -13.88 0.51
CA LEU A 60 -3.73 -14.91 0.29
C LEU A 60 -2.46 -14.61 1.10
N GLN A 61 -1.96 -13.36 1.08
CA GLN A 61 -0.84 -12.93 1.90
C GLN A 61 -1.11 -13.15 3.39
N HIS A 62 -2.32 -12.84 3.85
CA HIS A 62 -2.72 -13.04 5.23
C HIS A 62 -2.73 -14.53 5.62
N ALA A 63 -3.30 -15.39 4.78
CA ALA A 63 -3.29 -16.84 5.01
C ALA A 63 -1.87 -17.43 5.04
N LEU A 64 -1.00 -16.99 4.14
CA LEU A 64 0.40 -17.42 4.11
C LEU A 64 1.19 -16.93 5.32
N MET A 65 0.97 -15.68 5.74
CA MET A 65 1.55 -15.12 6.97
C MET A 65 1.11 -15.94 8.20
N MET A 66 -0.17 -16.31 8.26
CA MET A 66 -0.70 -17.15 9.35
C MET A 66 -0.06 -18.53 9.38
N HIS A 67 0.13 -19.14 8.22
CA HIS A 67 0.86 -20.40 8.10
C HIS A 67 2.33 -20.25 8.54
N THR A 68 3.01 -19.15 8.16
CA THR A 68 4.39 -18.86 8.60
C THR A 68 4.48 -18.73 10.13
N ILE A 69 3.53 -18.03 10.76
CA ILE A 69 3.50 -17.86 12.22
C ILE A 69 3.25 -19.21 12.90
N TYR A 70 2.30 -20.00 12.40
CA TYR A 70 2.01 -21.34 12.94
C TYR A 70 3.23 -22.26 12.88
N GLU A 71 3.89 -22.35 11.72
CA GLU A 71 5.11 -23.15 11.54
C GLU A 71 6.25 -22.68 12.46
N MET A 72 6.46 -21.37 12.56
CA MET A 72 7.54 -20.81 13.39
C MET A 72 7.31 -20.98 14.89
N PHE A 73 6.08 -20.76 15.37
CA PHE A 73 5.79 -20.79 16.81
C PHE A 73 5.43 -22.18 17.34
N ILE A 74 4.76 -23.01 16.54
CA ILE A 74 4.21 -24.30 17.02
C ILE A 74 5.05 -25.47 16.51
N VAL A 75 5.32 -25.55 15.20
CA VAL A 75 5.98 -26.73 14.61
C VAL A 75 7.48 -26.71 14.84
N ARG A 76 8.12 -25.55 14.68
CA ARG A 76 9.58 -25.36 14.76
C ARG A 76 10.01 -24.64 16.03
N ALA A 77 9.21 -24.77 17.09
CA ALA A 77 9.46 -24.14 18.38
C ALA A 77 10.86 -24.50 18.90
N GLY A 78 11.71 -23.48 19.09
CA GLY A 78 13.07 -23.64 19.62
C GLY A 78 14.21 -23.60 18.61
N ASN A 79 13.96 -23.58 17.30
CA ASN A 79 14.99 -23.40 16.25
C ASN A 79 14.64 -22.26 15.28
N TYR A 80 14.59 -21.04 15.83
CA TYR A 80 14.28 -19.80 15.11
C TYR A 80 15.53 -19.29 14.38
N SER A 81 15.83 -19.87 13.22
CA SER A 81 16.90 -19.38 12.35
C SER A 81 16.28 -18.79 11.09
N PHE A 82 16.83 -17.67 10.61
CA PHE A 82 16.45 -17.07 9.32
C PHE A 82 16.55 -18.09 8.16
N VAL A 83 17.46 -19.04 8.27
CA VAL A 83 17.69 -20.14 7.30
C VAL A 83 16.55 -21.18 7.32
N ASN A 84 15.85 -21.36 8.43
CA ASN A 84 14.79 -22.37 8.59
C ASN A 84 13.37 -21.83 8.33
N THR A 85 13.27 -20.69 7.64
CA THR A 85 11.99 -20.02 7.40
C THR A 85 11.15 -20.83 6.39
N PRO A 86 9.85 -21.10 6.66
CA PRO A 86 9.03 -21.94 5.80
C PRO A 86 8.82 -21.29 4.42
N TRP A 87 8.55 -22.11 3.41
CA TRP A 87 8.31 -21.67 2.02
C TRP A 87 7.24 -20.57 1.90
N SER A 88 6.27 -20.52 2.83
CA SER A 88 5.22 -19.50 2.85
C SER A 88 5.75 -18.09 3.07
N SER A 89 6.86 -17.92 3.79
CA SER A 89 7.47 -16.58 3.95
C SER A 89 8.11 -16.11 2.65
N ALA A 90 8.65 -17.02 1.85
CA ALA A 90 9.31 -16.72 0.59
C ALA A 90 8.32 -16.18 -0.44
N ALA A 91 7.05 -16.58 -0.35
CA ALA A 91 5.99 -16.10 -1.22
C ALA A 91 5.53 -14.66 -0.89
N LEU A 92 5.78 -14.16 0.33
CA LEU A 92 5.33 -12.83 0.76
C LEU A 92 5.98 -11.68 -0.05
N PRO A 93 7.31 -11.64 -0.30
CA PRO A 93 7.91 -10.65 -1.18
C PRO A 93 7.33 -10.65 -2.60
N ALA A 94 7.07 -11.82 -3.19
CA ALA A 94 6.49 -11.92 -4.53
C ALA A 94 5.07 -11.32 -4.56
N LEU A 95 4.24 -11.66 -3.57
CA LEU A 95 2.89 -11.11 -3.48
C LEU A 95 2.93 -9.60 -3.22
N ASN A 96 3.87 -9.11 -2.40
CA ASN A 96 4.07 -7.68 -2.17
C ASN A 96 4.44 -6.95 -3.47
N GLY A 97 5.36 -7.51 -4.26
CA GLY A 97 5.71 -7.00 -5.58
C GLY A 97 4.52 -6.98 -6.55
N LEU A 98 3.68 -8.02 -6.52
CA LEU A 98 2.48 -8.09 -7.35
C LEU A 98 1.44 -7.03 -6.97
N VAL A 99 1.18 -6.82 -5.67
CA VAL A 99 0.28 -5.75 -5.20
C VAL A 99 0.83 -4.39 -5.61
N ALA A 100 2.12 -4.13 -5.37
CA ALA A 100 2.76 -2.87 -5.75
C ALA A 100 2.58 -2.59 -7.26
N PHE A 101 2.82 -3.60 -8.10
CA PHE A 101 2.65 -3.51 -9.54
C PHE A 101 1.21 -3.18 -9.95
N LEU A 102 0.21 -3.85 -9.37
CA LEU A 102 -1.21 -3.57 -9.63
C LEU A 102 -1.59 -2.14 -9.23
N VAL A 103 -1.14 -1.69 -8.05
CA VAL A 103 -1.39 -0.34 -7.56
C VAL A 103 -0.73 0.72 -8.44
N GLN A 104 0.49 0.47 -8.90
CA GLN A 104 1.20 1.37 -9.78
C GLN A 104 0.55 1.47 -11.16
N ILE A 105 0.15 0.34 -11.77
CA ILE A 105 -0.62 0.36 -13.02
C ILE A 105 -1.90 1.19 -12.85
N PHE A 106 -2.62 1.00 -11.75
CA PHE A 106 -3.82 1.77 -11.46
C PHE A 106 -3.54 3.28 -11.36
N ARG A 107 -2.48 3.67 -10.63
CA ARG A 107 -2.05 5.08 -10.49
C ARG A 107 -1.71 5.67 -11.85
N ILE A 108 -0.92 4.97 -12.67
CA ILE A 108 -0.51 5.41 -14.02
C ILE A 108 -1.73 5.53 -14.92
N TRP A 109 -2.62 4.54 -14.95
CA TRP A 109 -3.82 4.54 -15.78
C TRP A 109 -4.74 5.71 -15.45
N ARG A 110 -4.99 5.96 -14.17
CA ARG A 110 -5.83 7.07 -13.70
C ARG A 110 -5.25 8.42 -14.11
N VAL A 111 -3.93 8.54 -14.05
CA VAL A 111 -3.19 9.75 -14.41
C VAL A 111 -3.20 9.97 -15.92
N HIS A 112 -2.93 8.94 -16.72
CA HIS A 112 -3.01 8.99 -18.17
C HIS A 112 -4.42 9.37 -18.65
N ALA A 113 -5.46 8.80 -18.05
CA ALA A 113 -6.85 9.15 -18.34
C ALA A 113 -7.18 10.63 -18.03
N PHE A 114 -6.53 11.24 -17.03
CA PHE A 114 -6.72 12.65 -16.66
C PHE A 114 -5.84 13.61 -17.49
N MET A 115 -4.70 13.13 -18.00
CA MET A 115 -3.67 13.92 -18.67
C MET A 115 -3.63 13.76 -20.20
N LYS A 116 -4.59 13.07 -20.82
CA LYS A 116 -4.68 12.86 -22.28
C LYS A 116 -4.54 14.13 -23.14
N SER A 117 -4.70 15.32 -22.55
CA SER A 117 -4.58 16.63 -23.21
C SER A 117 -3.20 17.30 -23.09
N ILE A 118 -2.22 16.71 -22.38
CA ILE A 118 -0.92 17.34 -22.12
C ILE A 118 0.15 16.75 -23.05
N TRP A 119 0.76 17.62 -23.89
CA TRP A 119 1.92 17.29 -24.73
C TRP A 119 3.06 16.71 -23.87
N GLY A 120 3.57 15.53 -24.25
CA GLY A 120 4.66 14.81 -23.56
C GLY A 120 4.23 13.63 -22.68
N THR A 121 2.93 13.47 -22.41
CA THR A 121 2.41 12.33 -21.62
C THR A 121 2.63 10.98 -22.32
N GLU A 122 2.72 10.99 -23.65
CA GLU A 122 2.90 9.80 -24.49
C GLU A 122 4.27 9.12 -24.29
N TYR A 123 5.33 9.88 -23.99
CA TYR A 123 6.67 9.34 -23.74
C TYR A 123 6.93 9.02 -22.27
N ILE A 124 6.32 9.79 -21.36
CA ILE A 124 6.50 9.62 -19.91
C ILE A 124 5.79 8.36 -19.39
N THR A 125 4.58 8.08 -19.88
CA THR A 125 3.77 6.90 -19.47
C THR A 125 4.50 5.56 -19.69
N PRO A 126 5.05 5.24 -20.88
CA PRO A 126 5.75 3.97 -21.10
C PRO A 126 7.04 3.86 -20.30
N PHE A 127 7.75 4.96 -20.06
CA PHE A 127 8.96 4.95 -19.21
C PHE A 127 8.63 4.55 -17.77
N ILE A 128 7.56 5.11 -17.18
CA ILE A 128 7.15 4.75 -15.83
C ILE A 128 6.70 3.29 -15.78
N PHE A 129 5.92 2.83 -16.77
CA PHE A 129 5.51 1.44 -16.85
C PHE A 129 6.71 0.48 -16.90
N LEU A 130 7.76 0.83 -17.65
CA LEU A 130 9.01 0.07 -17.69
C LEU A 130 9.67 0.00 -16.30
N VAL A 131 9.74 1.11 -15.56
CA VAL A 131 10.32 1.14 -14.20
C VAL A 131 9.51 0.27 -13.24
N CYS A 132 8.18 0.33 -13.28
CA CYS A 132 7.31 -0.53 -12.47
C CYS A 132 7.48 -2.02 -12.82
N PHE A 133 7.63 -2.32 -14.11
CA PHE A 133 7.89 -3.67 -14.58
C PHE A 133 9.24 -4.20 -14.07
N LEU A 134 10.29 -3.37 -14.11
CA LEU A 134 11.60 -3.70 -13.55
C LEU A 134 11.52 -3.93 -12.02
N GLN A 135 10.73 -3.14 -11.30
CA GLN A 135 10.52 -3.33 -9.86
C GLN A 135 9.83 -4.66 -9.55
N CYS A 136 8.79 -5.02 -10.31
CA CYS A 136 8.11 -6.30 -10.19
C CYS A 136 9.08 -7.46 -10.49
N GLY A 137 9.88 -7.34 -11.55
CA GLY A 137 10.94 -8.29 -11.88
C GLY A 137 11.97 -8.45 -10.76
N ALA A 138 12.40 -7.35 -10.12
CA ALA A 138 13.30 -7.38 -8.97
C ALA A 138 12.67 -8.07 -7.75
N ALA A 139 11.37 -7.88 -7.51
CA ALA A 139 10.64 -8.57 -6.43
C ALA A 139 10.57 -10.09 -6.66
N VAL A 140 10.28 -10.50 -7.90
CA VAL A 140 10.27 -11.92 -8.29
C VAL A 140 11.67 -12.52 -8.18
N ALA A 141 12.69 -11.81 -8.66
CA ALA A 141 14.08 -12.24 -8.53
C ALA A 141 14.48 -12.43 -7.06
N ALA A 142 14.18 -11.46 -6.19
CA ALA A 142 14.42 -11.57 -4.75
C ALA A 142 13.72 -12.79 -4.14
N THR A 143 12.48 -13.07 -4.55
CA THR A 143 11.73 -14.26 -4.13
C THR A 143 12.39 -15.56 -4.57
N VAL A 144 12.81 -15.66 -5.84
CA VAL A 144 13.49 -16.86 -6.35
C VAL A 144 14.81 -17.10 -5.63
N LEU A 145 15.57 -16.04 -5.35
CA LEU A 145 16.79 -16.12 -4.55
C LEU A 145 16.49 -16.53 -3.11
N PHE A 146 15.41 -16.06 -2.51
CA PHE A 146 15.00 -16.45 -1.16
C PHE A 146 14.66 -17.95 -1.09
N VAL A 147 13.85 -18.45 -2.03
CA VAL A 147 13.49 -19.88 -2.11
C VAL A 147 14.74 -20.76 -2.31
N ARG A 148 15.68 -20.33 -3.17
CA ARG A 148 16.92 -21.08 -3.39
C ARG A 148 17.85 -21.05 -2.16
N SER A 149 17.94 -19.91 -1.48
CA SER A 149 18.80 -19.73 -0.31
C SER A 149 18.41 -20.59 0.90
N GLY A 150 17.17 -21.07 0.96
CA GLY A 150 16.69 -21.95 2.04
C GLY A 150 17.47 -23.27 2.19
N ASN A 151 18.27 -23.66 1.19
CA ASN A 151 19.08 -24.90 1.24
C ASN A 151 20.59 -24.68 1.45
N ASN A 152 21.13 -23.46 1.32
CA ASN A 152 22.60 -23.24 1.35
C ASN A 152 23.00 -21.88 1.95
N ALA A 153 23.92 -21.90 2.94
CA ALA A 153 24.42 -20.71 3.62
C ALA A 153 25.17 -19.72 2.70
N GLU A 154 25.82 -20.19 1.63
CA GLU A 154 26.48 -19.31 0.64
C GLU A 154 25.48 -18.46 -0.15
N GLN A 155 24.26 -18.94 -0.37
CA GLN A 155 23.25 -18.23 -1.16
C GLN A 155 22.59 -17.06 -0.40
N LEU A 156 22.66 -17.08 0.94
CA LEU A 156 22.22 -15.96 1.79
C LEU A 156 22.98 -14.66 1.47
N SER A 157 24.24 -14.76 1.03
CA SER A 157 25.05 -13.61 0.58
C SER A 157 24.50 -12.96 -0.69
N PHE A 158 23.84 -13.71 -1.56
CA PHE A 158 23.20 -13.19 -2.78
C PHE A 158 21.79 -12.64 -2.54
N LEU A 159 21.12 -13.05 -1.46
CA LEU A 159 19.81 -12.52 -1.08
C LEU A 159 19.87 -11.04 -0.67
N LYS A 160 20.93 -10.64 0.05
CA LYS A 160 21.12 -9.25 0.51
C LYS A 160 21.11 -8.23 -0.64
N PRO A 161 21.96 -8.34 -1.68
CA PRO A 161 21.95 -7.40 -2.78
C PRO A 161 20.64 -7.41 -3.57
N ALA A 162 19.96 -8.56 -3.68
CA ALA A 162 18.65 -8.65 -4.35
C ALA A 162 17.58 -7.85 -3.59
N MET A 163 17.50 -7.99 -2.27
CA MET A 163 16.56 -7.24 -1.42
C MET A 163 16.86 -5.73 -1.42
N ILE A 164 18.14 -5.35 -1.34
CA ILE A 164 18.57 -3.95 -1.43
C ILE A 164 18.17 -3.36 -2.78
N THR A 165 18.38 -4.10 -3.87
CA THR A 165 18.00 -3.67 -5.23
C THR A 165 16.50 -3.50 -5.33
N TRP A 166 15.71 -4.45 -4.83
CA TRP A 166 14.25 -4.38 -4.83
C TRP A 166 13.74 -3.17 -4.01
N LEU A 167 14.27 -2.95 -2.82
CA LEU A 167 13.87 -1.84 -1.95
C LEU A 167 14.28 -0.48 -2.52
N SER A 168 15.49 -0.38 -3.05
CA SER A 168 15.97 0.85 -3.69
C SER A 168 15.12 1.19 -4.91
N LEU A 169 14.84 0.18 -5.75
CA LEU A 169 13.99 0.35 -6.92
C LEU A 169 12.55 0.69 -6.54
N THR A 170 12.07 0.20 -5.41
CA THR A 170 10.76 0.57 -4.84
C THR A 170 10.71 2.06 -4.47
N ILE A 171 11.70 2.55 -3.74
CA ILE A 171 11.81 3.97 -3.37
C ILE A 171 11.91 4.87 -4.60
N VAL A 172 12.75 4.49 -5.57
CA VAL A 172 12.93 5.20 -6.83
C VAL A 172 11.63 5.20 -7.64
N CYS A 173 10.96 4.05 -7.75
CA CYS A 173 9.70 3.93 -8.48
C CYS A 173 8.61 4.80 -7.85
N ASP A 174 8.39 4.73 -6.54
CA ASP A 174 7.36 5.54 -5.88
C ASP A 174 7.62 7.04 -5.98
N THR A 175 8.90 7.45 -5.92
CA THR A 175 9.31 8.84 -6.12
C THR A 175 9.09 9.27 -7.58
N LEU A 176 9.47 8.45 -8.56
CA LEU A 176 9.28 8.75 -9.98
C LEU A 176 7.81 8.80 -10.36
N VAL A 177 7.00 7.83 -9.92
CA VAL A 177 5.55 7.82 -10.12
C VAL A 177 4.95 9.09 -9.51
N THR A 178 5.31 9.45 -8.28
CA THR A 178 4.79 10.66 -7.63
C THR A 178 5.23 11.93 -8.36
N ALA A 179 6.51 12.07 -8.70
CA ALA A 179 7.04 13.22 -9.43
C ALA A 179 6.41 13.36 -10.82
N SER A 180 6.19 12.25 -11.53
CA SER A 180 5.56 12.23 -12.85
C SER A 180 4.10 12.71 -12.83
N ILE A 181 3.43 12.57 -11.68
CA ILE A 181 2.08 13.11 -11.48
C ILE A 181 2.15 14.58 -11.10
N VAL A 182 3.03 14.93 -10.15
CA VAL A 182 3.08 16.27 -9.55
C VAL A 182 3.61 17.32 -10.54
N LEU A 183 4.72 17.06 -11.24
CA LEU A 183 5.39 18.07 -12.07
C LEU A 183 4.51 18.58 -13.24
N PRO A 184 3.87 17.72 -14.06
CA PRO A 184 3.00 18.19 -15.14
C PRO A 184 1.74 18.88 -14.62
N LEU A 185 1.20 18.41 -13.50
CA LEU A 185 -0.01 18.97 -12.89
C LEU A 185 0.24 20.36 -12.28
N LEU A 186 1.41 20.59 -11.66
CA LEU A 186 1.81 21.91 -11.18
C LEU A 186 1.93 22.92 -12.33
N LYS A 187 2.55 22.51 -13.44
CA LYS A 187 2.64 23.35 -14.65
C LYS A 187 1.24 23.70 -15.18
N ARG A 188 0.34 22.73 -15.27
CA ARG A 188 -1.05 22.95 -15.72
C ARG A 188 -1.83 23.85 -14.78
N LYS A 189 -1.64 23.73 -13.46
CA LYS A 189 -2.27 24.62 -12.47
C LYS A 189 -1.90 26.09 -12.73
N SER A 190 -0.63 26.36 -13.05
CA SER A 190 -0.16 27.72 -13.33
C SER A 190 -0.76 28.34 -14.59
N THR A 191 -1.24 27.53 -15.54
CA THR A 191 -1.82 27.99 -16.81
C THR A 191 -3.35 27.93 -16.84
N SER A 192 -4.00 27.32 -15.84
CA SER A 192 -5.45 27.11 -15.87
C SER A 192 -6.19 28.27 -15.21
N GLU A 193 -7.07 28.93 -15.95
CA GLU A 193 -7.92 30.03 -15.43
C GLU A 193 -9.18 29.53 -14.69
N CYS A 194 -9.50 28.24 -14.80
CA CYS A 194 -10.71 27.66 -14.20
C CYS A 194 -10.47 27.21 -12.75
N HIS A 195 -11.13 27.89 -11.80
CA HIS A 195 -11.02 27.59 -10.37
C HIS A 195 -11.45 26.15 -10.00
N ARG A 196 -12.44 25.58 -10.71
CA ARG A 196 -12.87 24.18 -10.53
C ARG A 196 -11.80 23.17 -10.97
N SER A 197 -11.12 23.45 -12.07
CA SER A 197 -10.01 22.62 -12.57
C SER A 197 -8.83 22.64 -11.60
N GLN A 198 -8.46 23.81 -11.09
CA GLN A 198 -7.38 23.96 -10.11
C GLN A 198 -7.64 23.16 -8.82
N LYS A 199 -8.88 23.14 -8.31
CA LYS A 199 -9.25 22.34 -7.12
C LYS A 199 -9.09 20.84 -7.36
N ILE A 200 -9.55 20.33 -8.50
CA ILE A 200 -9.40 18.91 -8.85
C ILE A 200 -7.92 18.55 -9.00
N ILE A 201 -7.14 19.40 -9.67
CA ILE A 201 -5.69 19.22 -9.83
C ILE A 201 -5.00 19.16 -8.46
N ASN A 202 -5.32 20.08 -7.54
CA ASN A 202 -4.77 20.09 -6.19
C ASN A 202 -5.10 18.79 -5.44
N GLY A 203 -6.34 18.28 -5.54
CA GLY A 203 -6.72 17.02 -4.92
C GLY A 203 -5.96 15.81 -5.47
N VAL A 204 -5.72 15.78 -6.79
CA VAL A 204 -4.92 14.71 -7.42
C VAL A 204 -3.45 14.79 -7.00
N ILE A 205 -2.88 16.00 -6.93
CA ILE A 205 -1.50 16.23 -6.45
C ILE A 205 -1.39 15.79 -4.98
N LEU A 206 -2.31 16.24 -4.12
CA LEU A 206 -2.29 15.92 -2.69
C LEU A 206 -2.36 14.41 -2.48
N ASN A 207 -3.31 13.73 -3.12
CA ASN A 207 -3.42 12.27 -3.03
C ASN A 207 -2.15 11.58 -3.55
N ALA A 208 -1.55 12.06 -4.64
CA ALA A 208 -0.33 11.43 -5.17
C ALA A 208 0.86 11.56 -4.21
N VAL A 209 1.03 12.73 -3.59
CA VAL A 209 2.08 13.02 -2.59
C VAL A 209 1.83 12.23 -1.31
N GLU A 210 0.60 12.24 -0.79
CA GLU A 210 0.21 11.49 0.41
C GLU A 210 0.52 10.01 0.21
N ASN A 211 0.06 9.42 -0.89
CA ASN A 211 0.32 8.03 -1.24
C ASN A 211 1.81 7.70 -1.34
N GLY A 212 2.60 8.53 -2.04
CA GLY A 212 4.04 8.32 -2.17
C GLY A 212 4.78 8.46 -0.84
N SER A 213 4.39 9.45 -0.05
CA SER A 213 5.03 9.76 1.24
C SER A 213 4.79 8.66 2.28
N ILE A 214 3.57 8.11 2.35
CA ILE A 214 3.24 7.00 3.26
C ILE A 214 4.10 5.80 2.93
N THR A 215 4.24 5.43 1.65
CA THR A 215 5.07 4.28 1.29
C THR A 215 6.55 4.52 1.57
N LEU A 216 7.07 5.70 1.25
CA LEU A 216 8.46 6.07 1.54
C LEU A 216 8.78 6.06 3.04
N LEU A 217 7.82 6.50 3.87
CA LEU A 217 7.94 6.52 5.33
C LEU A 217 8.20 5.13 5.93
N PHE A 218 7.72 4.06 5.28
CA PHE A 218 7.95 2.68 5.72
C PHE A 218 9.06 1.98 4.93
N ALA A 219 9.24 2.29 3.65
CA ALA A 219 10.28 1.69 2.81
C ALA A 219 11.70 2.12 3.23
N ILE A 220 11.90 3.37 3.64
CA ILE A 220 13.22 3.87 4.06
C ILE A 220 13.68 3.19 5.37
N PRO A 221 12.88 3.17 6.47
CA PRO A 221 13.24 2.43 7.67
C PRO A 221 13.45 0.95 7.41
N TYR A 222 12.63 0.34 6.54
CA TYR A 222 12.81 -1.06 6.15
C TYR A 222 14.21 -1.30 5.57
N LEU A 223 14.62 -0.49 4.59
CA LEU A 223 15.93 -0.58 3.97
C LEU A 223 17.06 -0.35 5.00
N VAL A 224 16.93 0.64 5.88
CA VAL A 224 17.94 0.95 6.90
C VAL A 224 18.09 -0.20 7.89
N VAL A 225 16.99 -0.77 8.38
CA VAL A 225 17.01 -1.90 9.31
C VAL A 225 17.58 -3.15 8.64
N PHE A 226 17.22 -3.40 7.38
CA PHE A 226 17.75 -4.53 6.60
C PHE A 226 19.28 -4.42 6.39
N LEU A 227 19.79 -3.21 6.13
CA LEU A 227 21.23 -2.97 5.97
C LEU A 227 22.00 -3.08 7.28
N LYS A 228 21.45 -2.54 8.38
CA LYS A 228 22.14 -2.55 9.69
C LYS A 228 22.11 -3.91 10.37
N PHE A 229 21.03 -4.67 10.22
CA PHE A 229 20.82 -5.92 10.96
C PHE A 229 20.46 -7.10 10.05
N PRO A 230 21.36 -7.49 9.12
CA PRO A 230 21.04 -8.43 8.05
C PRO A 230 20.85 -9.88 8.48
N ASN A 231 21.24 -10.24 9.71
CA ASN A 231 21.08 -11.59 10.27
C ASN A 231 19.95 -11.65 11.31
N THR A 232 19.10 -10.61 11.39
CA THR A 232 18.00 -10.54 12.36
C THR A 232 16.65 -10.46 11.66
N MET A 233 15.58 -10.83 12.38
CA MET A 233 14.21 -10.70 11.87
C MET A 233 13.60 -9.30 12.06
N LEU A 234 14.42 -8.30 12.38
CA LEU A 234 13.95 -6.92 12.63
C LEU A 234 13.33 -6.26 11.38
N ALA A 235 13.64 -6.77 10.19
CA ALA A 235 13.14 -6.24 8.92
C ALA A 235 11.74 -6.81 8.55
N VAL A 236 11.37 -7.97 9.12
CA VAL A 236 10.10 -8.68 8.85
C VAL A 236 8.84 -7.85 9.16
N PRO A 237 8.75 -7.10 10.28
CA PRO A 237 7.59 -6.25 10.52
C PRO A 237 7.31 -5.26 9.39
N PHE A 238 8.35 -4.64 8.84
CA PHE A 238 8.20 -3.67 7.76
C PHE A 238 7.76 -4.34 6.46
N GLU A 239 8.33 -5.51 6.16
CA GLU A 239 7.94 -6.31 5.00
C GLU A 239 6.45 -6.72 5.04
N TYR A 240 5.95 -7.06 6.23
CA TYR A 240 4.55 -7.44 6.42
C TYR A 240 3.58 -6.26 6.29
N VAL A 241 4.05 -5.05 6.63
CA VAL A 241 3.24 -3.82 6.58
C VAL A 241 3.23 -3.22 5.17
N ILE A 242 4.34 -3.27 4.43
CA ILE A 242 4.49 -2.50 3.18
C ILE A 242 3.49 -2.90 2.08
N GLY A 243 3.22 -4.20 1.89
CA GLY A 243 2.22 -4.68 0.93
C GLY A 243 0.82 -4.16 1.24
N ARG A 244 0.46 -4.24 2.52
CA ARG A 244 -0.84 -3.79 3.04
C ARG A 244 -1.00 -2.29 2.92
N LEU A 245 0.09 -1.52 3.09
CA LEU A 245 0.07 -0.08 2.86
C LEU A 245 -0.28 0.25 1.42
N TYR A 246 0.28 -0.46 0.43
CA TYR A 246 -0.11 -0.25 -0.98
C TYR A 246 -1.60 -0.49 -1.20
N ALA A 247 -2.15 -1.56 -0.62
CA ALA A 247 -3.56 -1.91 -0.73
C ALA A 247 -4.47 -0.86 -0.04
N ASN A 248 -4.10 -0.40 1.16
CA ASN A 248 -4.82 0.66 1.89
C ASN A 248 -4.76 2.00 1.16
N VAL A 249 -3.58 2.38 0.66
CA VAL A 249 -3.39 3.61 -0.11
C VAL A 249 -4.23 3.60 -1.39
N LEU A 250 -4.34 2.45 -2.07
CA LEU A 250 -5.20 2.28 -3.23
C LEU A 250 -6.67 2.58 -2.89
N LEU A 251 -7.22 1.94 -1.85
CA LEU A 251 -8.61 2.14 -1.42
C LEU A 251 -8.85 3.57 -0.90
N ALA A 252 -7.92 4.14 -0.13
CA ALA A 252 -7.98 5.53 0.31
C ALA A 252 -8.08 6.49 -0.89
N THR A 253 -7.33 6.24 -1.95
CA THR A 253 -7.37 7.04 -3.20
C THR A 253 -8.72 6.90 -3.93
N LEU A 254 -9.37 5.75 -3.81
CA LEU A 254 -10.71 5.52 -4.38
C LEU A 254 -11.79 6.20 -3.56
N ASN A 255 -11.76 6.03 -2.23
CA ASN A 255 -12.73 6.59 -1.28
C ASN A 255 -12.61 8.13 -1.20
N GLY A 256 -11.41 8.67 -1.33
CA GLY A 256 -11.16 10.12 -1.33
C GLY A 256 -11.76 10.87 -2.54
N ARG A 257 -12.29 10.17 -3.56
CA ARG A 257 -12.88 10.82 -4.74
C ARG A 257 -14.13 11.64 -4.42
N GLU A 258 -14.91 11.27 -3.42
CA GLU A 258 -16.07 12.07 -3.01
C GLU A 258 -15.66 13.39 -2.35
N ARG A 259 -14.56 13.41 -1.58
CA ARG A 259 -14.01 14.65 -0.99
C ARG A 259 -13.67 15.71 -2.05
N VAL A 260 -13.35 15.27 -3.27
CA VAL A 260 -13.03 16.16 -4.41
C VAL A 260 -14.27 16.54 -5.21
N LYS A 261 -15.37 15.78 -5.12
CA LYS A 261 -16.64 16.07 -5.81
C LYS A 261 -17.53 17.05 -5.03
N ASP A 262 -17.57 16.97 -3.69
CA ASP A 262 -18.35 17.86 -2.83
C ASP A 262 -17.47 18.62 -1.81
N PRO A 263 -16.95 19.81 -2.19
CA PRO A 263 -16.16 20.63 -1.28
C PRO A 263 -16.98 21.33 -0.17
N GLU A 264 -18.32 21.37 -0.26
CA GLU A 264 -19.14 22.01 0.79
C GLU A 264 -19.17 21.22 2.11
N ILE A 265 -18.91 19.92 2.08
CA ILE A 265 -18.96 19.08 3.29
C ILE A 265 -17.67 19.24 4.13
N ASN A 266 -16.52 19.53 3.53
CA ASN A 266 -15.24 19.57 4.26
C ASN A 266 -14.95 20.90 4.98
N LEU A 267 -15.74 21.96 4.75
CA LEU A 267 -15.62 23.19 5.54
C LEU A 267 -16.37 23.10 6.88
N ASN A 268 -17.32 22.18 7.02
CA ASN A 268 -18.07 22.02 8.26
C ASN A 268 -17.44 20.97 9.21
N THR A 269 -16.67 20.02 8.70
CA THR A 269 -16.10 18.94 9.55
C THR A 269 -14.87 19.36 10.35
N SER A 270 -14.18 20.46 9.99
CA SER A 270 -13.09 21.02 10.83
C SER A 270 -13.58 21.97 11.91
N GLY A 271 -14.90 22.19 12.03
CA GLY A 271 -15.45 23.18 12.94
C GLY A 271 -16.86 22.88 13.43
N THR A 272 -17.25 21.63 13.68
CA THR A 272 -18.49 21.36 14.41
C THR A 272 -18.53 19.93 15.00
N HIS A 273 -17.82 19.69 16.10
CA HIS A 273 -18.35 18.80 17.13
C HIS A 273 -19.50 19.57 17.82
N THR A 274 -20.67 19.60 17.20
CA THR A 274 -21.89 19.95 17.92
C THR A 274 -22.89 18.84 17.65
N LEU A 275 -23.07 18.02 18.68
CA LEU A 275 -24.14 17.05 18.78
C LEU A 275 -25.45 17.78 18.51
N VAL A 276 -26.04 17.55 17.33
CA VAL A 276 -27.43 17.93 17.08
C VAL A 276 -28.28 16.93 17.87
N PHE A 277 -28.63 17.33 19.10
CA PHE A 277 -29.76 16.75 19.79
C PHE A 277 -31.00 17.08 18.98
N GLU A 278 -31.65 16.03 18.48
CA GLU A 278 -32.96 16.06 17.87
C GLU A 278 -33.96 16.66 18.86
N LYS A 279 -34.32 17.92 18.64
CA LYS A 279 -35.41 18.57 19.36
C LYS A 279 -36.69 18.23 18.61
N THR A 280 -37.45 17.29 19.16
CA THR A 280 -38.79 16.94 18.69
C THR A 280 -39.71 18.11 19.03
N ASP A 281 -40.02 18.95 18.04
CA ASP A 281 -41.10 19.92 18.15
C ASP A 281 -42.43 19.17 17.97
N VAL A 282 -43.15 18.99 19.08
CA VAL A 282 -44.56 18.58 19.06
C VAL A 282 -45.38 19.85 18.82
N GLU A 283 -45.92 19.97 17.60
CA GLU A 283 -46.89 20.99 17.20
C GLU A 283 -48.11 20.99 18.13
N SER A 284 -48.43 22.18 18.67
CA SER A 284 -49.75 22.47 19.19
C SER A 284 -50.73 22.68 18.03
N GLY A 285 -51.63 21.72 17.81
CA GLY A 285 -52.86 21.93 17.03
C GLY A 285 -54.00 22.24 17.98
N GLY A 286 -54.46 23.50 18.01
CA GLY A 286 -55.69 23.91 18.68
C GLY A 286 -56.91 23.87 17.74
N SER A 287 -58.10 23.83 18.36
CA SER A 287 -59.48 23.91 17.82
C SER A 287 -60.04 22.68 17.10
N VAL A 288 -61.00 21.97 17.74
CA VAL A 288 -62.42 22.32 17.91
C VAL A 288 -62.88 21.86 19.30
#